data_AF-A0A371E778-F1
#
_entry.id   AF-A0A371E778-F1
#
_cell.length_a   1.000
_cell.length_b   1.000
_cell.length_c   1.000
_cell.angle_alpha   90.00
_cell.angle_beta   90.00
_cell.angle_gamma   90.00
#
_symmetry.space_group_name_H-M   'P 1'
#
loop_
_entity.id
_entity.type
_entity.pdbx_description
1 polymer ?
#
loop_
_entity_poly.entity_id
_entity_poly.type
_entity_poly.pdbx_seq_one_letter_code
_entity_poly.pdbx_strand_id
1 'polypeptide(L)'
;MATTTRNNSRSIMSKQHFKVCFCFWRIFRLNVAEPPEEINIIFDEYSHNGIMSLDDLINFLVNFQGEKEGDATNKHAQTIFDSLKHLNIFQRRGLPVEAFFRYLLSDLNGPLAEVKHDMNCPLAHYFLYTGHNSYLTGNQVSSASSTSAIIKALKKGVRVIELDLWPNSRGTDVLVHHGGWRDT
;
A
#
# COMPACT_ATOMS: atom_id res chain seq x y z
N MET A 1 29.98 22.39 36.44
CA MET A 1 29.65 23.00 35.14
C MET A 1 29.18 21.89 34.23
N ALA A 2 27.87 21.79 34.03
CA ALA A 2 27.27 20.93 33.02
C ALA A 2 26.08 21.71 32.48
N THR A 3 26.19 22.14 31.22
CA THR A 3 25.12 22.86 30.52
C THR A 3 24.79 22.06 29.29
N THR A 4 23.67 21.33 29.36
CA THR A 4 23.05 20.64 28.24
C THR A 4 22.56 21.66 27.22
N THR A 5 23.19 21.72 26.06
CA THR A 5 22.74 22.52 24.92
C THR A 5 21.60 21.78 24.21
N ARG A 6 20.38 22.25 24.45
CA ARG A 6 19.17 21.83 23.75
C ARG A 6 19.21 22.42 22.33
N ASN A 7 19.57 21.61 21.34
CA ASN A 7 19.49 22.01 19.93
C ASN A 7 18.01 22.12 19.52
N ASN A 8 17.54 23.35 19.37
CA ASN A 8 16.26 23.65 18.74
C ASN A 8 16.43 23.50 17.22
N SER A 9 16.09 22.34 16.68
CA SER A 9 15.91 22.17 15.23
C SER A 9 14.69 22.99 14.79
N ARG A 10 14.96 24.08 14.06
CA ARG A 10 13.92 24.85 13.37
C ARG A 10 13.49 24.05 12.14
N SER A 11 12.31 23.45 12.19
CA SER A 11 11.66 22.84 11.03
C SER A 11 11.57 23.86 9.88
N ILE A 12 12.09 23.49 8.70
CA ILE A 12 12.01 24.33 7.50
C ILE A 12 10.62 24.14 6.90
N MET A 13 9.69 25.00 7.32
CA MET A 13 8.32 25.00 6.80
C MET A 13 8.25 25.61 5.40
N SER A 14 7.92 24.81 4.38
CA SER A 14 7.56 25.37 3.07
C SER A 14 6.12 25.91 3.11
N LYS A 15 5.94 27.20 2.80
CA LYS A 15 4.61 27.83 2.70
C LYS A 15 4.19 27.82 1.25
N GLN A 16 3.12 27.11 0.92
CA GLN A 16 2.53 27.16 -0.41
C GLN A 16 1.25 27.98 -0.40
N HIS A 17 1.12 28.83 -1.41
CA HIS A 17 0.02 29.76 -1.59
C HIS A 17 -0.99 29.17 -2.56
N PHE A 18 -2.20 28.88 -2.09
CA PHE A 18 -3.29 28.43 -2.95
C PHE A 18 -4.37 29.51 -3.02
N LYS A 19 -4.74 29.90 -4.24
CA LYS A 19 -5.84 30.84 -4.49
C LYS A 19 -7.16 30.09 -4.35
N VAL A 20 -7.92 30.39 -3.31
CA VAL A 20 -9.24 29.77 -3.07
C VAL A 20 -10.29 30.85 -3.14
N CYS A 21 -11.01 30.88 -4.26
CA CYS A 21 -11.92 31.95 -4.68
C CYS A 21 -11.21 33.30 -4.95
N PHE A 22 -11.76 34.09 -5.87
CA PHE A 22 -11.06 35.17 -6.60
C PHE A 22 -10.38 36.26 -5.76
N CYS A 23 -10.60 36.32 -4.44
CA CYS A 23 -10.08 37.35 -3.55
C CYS A 23 -9.35 36.82 -2.30
N PHE A 24 -9.23 35.50 -2.09
CA PHE A 24 -8.65 34.95 -0.86
C PHE A 24 -7.49 33.98 -1.12
N TRP A 25 -6.38 34.23 -0.44
CA TRP A 25 -5.20 33.38 -0.44
C TRP A 25 -5.21 32.55 0.85
N ARG A 26 -5.25 31.21 0.73
CA ARG A 26 -5.07 30.33 1.89
C ARG A 26 -3.65 29.79 1.92
N ILE A 27 -3.02 29.91 3.08
CA ILE A 27 -1.69 29.34 3.34
C ILE A 27 -1.91 27.94 3.88
N PHE A 28 -1.48 26.95 3.12
CA PHE A 28 -1.39 25.58 3.61
C PHE A 28 0.04 25.35 4.08
N ARG A 29 0.16 24.93 5.34
CA ARG A 29 1.41 24.45 5.92
C ARG A 29 1.50 22.97 5.57
N LEU A 30 2.23 22.65 4.50
CA LEU A 30 2.64 21.28 4.25
C LEU A 30 3.70 20.95 5.29
N ASN A 31 3.34 20.13 6.28
CA ASN A 31 4.33 19.45 7.08
C ASN A 31 5.01 18.47 6.11
N VAL A 32 6.24 18.80 5.68
CA VAL A 32 7.12 17.78 5.13
C VAL A 32 7.29 16.80 6.28
N ALA A 33 6.79 15.57 6.12
CA ALA A 33 6.91 14.57 7.17
C ALA A 33 8.41 14.36 7.45
N GLU A 34 8.87 14.86 8.60
CA GLU A 34 10.22 14.60 9.06
C GLU A 34 10.31 13.10 9.42
N PRO A 35 11.40 12.40 9.05
CA PRO A 35 11.57 11.02 9.44
C PRO A 35 11.52 10.87 10.97
N PRO A 36 10.74 9.93 11.52
CA PRO A 36 10.77 9.59 12.94
C PRO A 36 12.18 9.25 13.42
N GLU A 37 12.44 9.41 14.73
CA GLU A 37 13.76 9.19 15.32
C GLU A 37 14.28 7.77 15.06
N GLU A 38 13.39 6.78 15.08
CA GLU A 38 13.70 5.38 14.78
C GLU A 38 14.20 5.19 13.35
N ILE A 39 13.66 5.95 12.39
CA ILE A 39 14.11 5.92 11.00
C ILE A 39 15.49 6.55 10.84
N ASN A 40 15.78 7.63 11.59
CA ASN A 40 17.10 8.24 11.57
C ASN A 40 18.16 7.29 12.14
N ILE A 41 17.85 6.59 13.24
CA ILE A 41 18.76 5.59 13.84
C ILE A 41 19.10 4.49 12.83
N ILE A 42 18.09 3.93 12.15
CA ILE A 42 18.29 2.90 11.13
C ILE A 42 19.09 3.47 9.95
N PHE A 43 18.76 4.68 9.49
CA PHE A 43 19.49 5.30 8.39
C PHE A 43 20.98 5.51 8.75
N ASP A 44 21.28 5.97 9.96
CA ASP A 44 22.65 6.19 10.42
C ASP A 44 23.45 4.89 10.56
N GLU A 45 22.80 3.77 10.90
CA GLU A 45 23.43 2.45 10.96
C GLU A 45 23.85 1.93 9.56
N TYR A 46 23.07 2.30 8.53
CA TYR A 46 23.27 1.86 7.14
C TYR A 46 23.68 3.03 6.23
N SER A 47 24.38 4.06 6.74
CA SER A 47 24.86 5.15 5.90
C SER A 47 26.15 5.74 6.41
N HIS A 48 26.83 6.48 5.52
CA HIS A 48 28.10 7.12 5.85
C HIS A 48 28.01 8.62 5.59
N ASN A 49 28.33 9.42 6.60
CA ASN A 49 28.30 10.89 6.53
C ASN A 49 26.93 11.44 6.08
N GLY A 50 25.84 10.82 6.54
CA GLY A 50 24.46 11.21 6.21
C GLY A 50 24.04 10.89 4.78
N ILE A 51 24.74 9.97 4.11
CA ILE A 51 24.43 9.52 2.75
C ILE A 51 24.55 8.00 2.69
N MET A 52 23.48 7.35 2.23
CA MET A 52 23.44 5.92 1.96
C MET A 52 23.83 5.65 0.51
N SER A 53 24.95 4.95 0.28
CA SER A 53 25.36 4.53 -1.06
C SER A 53 24.50 3.38 -1.60
N LEU A 54 24.72 2.96 -2.85
CA LEU A 54 24.00 1.82 -3.43
C LEU A 54 24.34 0.52 -2.66
N ASP A 55 25.61 0.34 -2.32
CA ASP A 55 26.07 -0.82 -1.54
C ASP A 55 25.49 -0.79 -0.12
N ASP A 56 25.41 0.38 0.51
CA ASP A 56 24.77 0.55 1.82
C ASP A 56 23.27 0.21 1.76
N LEU A 57 22.58 0.61 0.69
CA LEU A 57 21.18 0.24 0.49
C LEU A 57 21.02 -1.26 0.28
N ILE A 58 21.88 -1.91 -0.50
CA ILE A 58 21.87 -3.37 -0.66
C ILE A 58 22.06 -4.05 0.69
N ASN A 59 23.02 -3.56 1.49
CA ASN A 59 23.26 -4.03 2.85
C ASN A 59 22.01 -3.90 3.73
N PHE A 60 21.31 -2.76 3.66
CA PHE A 60 20.03 -2.56 4.34
C PHE A 60 18.94 -3.53 3.87
N LEU A 61 18.78 -3.73 2.56
CA LEU A 61 17.77 -4.64 2.00
C LEU A 61 18.01 -6.09 2.44
N VAL A 62 19.27 -6.52 2.50
CA VAL A 62 19.62 -7.89 2.92
C VAL A 62 19.51 -8.05 4.43
N ASN A 63 20.17 -7.20 5.21
CA ASN A 63 20.33 -7.42 6.65
C ASN A 63 19.19 -6.87 7.50
N PHE A 64 18.47 -5.85 7.03
CA PHE A 64 17.32 -5.29 7.75
C PHE A 64 15.98 -5.75 7.16
N GLN A 65 15.79 -5.67 5.84
CA GLN A 65 14.53 -6.08 5.19
C GLN A 65 14.43 -7.60 4.92
N GLY A 66 15.55 -8.33 5.05
CA GLY A 66 15.57 -9.78 4.87
C GLY A 66 15.46 -10.25 3.42
N GLU A 67 15.82 -9.40 2.45
CA GLU A 67 15.92 -9.82 1.06
C GLU A 67 17.06 -10.84 0.84
N LYS A 68 16.90 -11.68 -0.19
CA LYS A 68 17.94 -12.66 -0.54
C LYS A 68 19.04 -11.99 -1.35
N GLU A 69 20.28 -12.11 -0.90
CA GLU A 69 21.45 -11.64 -1.64
C GLU A 69 21.47 -12.21 -3.07
N GLY A 70 21.74 -11.34 -4.05
CA GLY A 70 21.86 -11.71 -5.45
C GLY A 70 21.34 -10.65 -6.43
N ASP A 71 21.28 -11.01 -7.70
CA ASP A 71 20.95 -10.09 -8.81
C ASP A 71 19.56 -9.44 -8.67
N ALA A 72 18.60 -10.14 -8.07
CA ALA A 72 17.25 -9.61 -7.85
C ALA A 72 17.27 -8.41 -6.90
N THR A 73 17.94 -8.53 -5.75
CA THR A 73 18.09 -7.44 -4.76
C THR A 73 18.95 -6.32 -5.32
N ASN A 74 20.01 -6.62 -6.07
CA ASN A 74 20.81 -5.60 -6.74
C ASN A 74 19.98 -4.78 -7.74
N LYS A 75 19.13 -5.45 -8.53
CA LYS A 75 18.20 -4.78 -9.45
C LYS A 75 17.14 -3.99 -8.70
N HIS A 76 16.66 -4.49 -7.57
CA HIS A 76 15.70 -3.78 -6.72
C HIS A 76 16.31 -2.50 -6.15
N ALA A 77 17.50 -2.58 -5.54
CA ALA A 77 18.25 -1.43 -5.03
C ALA A 77 18.48 -0.38 -6.13
N GLN A 78 18.87 -0.82 -7.34
CA GLN A 78 19.06 0.09 -8.48
C GLN A 78 17.75 0.78 -8.88
N THR A 79 16.63 0.05 -8.89
CA THR A 79 15.31 0.60 -9.19
C THR A 79 14.89 1.66 -8.18
N ILE A 80 15.14 1.41 -6.89
CA ILE A 80 14.91 2.40 -5.81
C ILE A 80 15.75 3.65 -6.08
N PHE A 81 17.04 3.49 -6.33
CA PHE A 81 17.94 4.61 -6.64
C PHE A 81 17.45 5.43 -7.83
N ASP A 82 17.07 4.77 -8.93
CA ASP A 82 16.63 5.44 -10.15
C ASP A 82 15.31 6.17 -9.97
N SER A 83 14.37 5.60 -9.20
CA SER A 83 13.08 6.23 -8.91
C SER A 83 13.23 7.56 -8.15
N LEU A 84 14.29 7.69 -7.34
CA LEU A 84 14.54 8.86 -6.50
C LEU A 84 15.41 9.93 -7.19
N LYS A 85 16.10 9.59 -8.30
CA LYS A 85 16.95 10.53 -9.06
C LYS A 85 16.16 11.71 -9.64
N HIS A 86 14.89 11.51 -10.01
CA HIS A 86 14.06 12.56 -10.61
C HIS A 86 13.62 13.66 -9.63
N LEU A 87 13.85 13.48 -8.32
CA LEU A 87 13.44 14.45 -7.29
C LEU A 87 14.34 15.70 -7.22
N ASN A 88 15.30 15.87 -8.15
CA ASN A 88 16.24 17.01 -8.17
C ASN A 88 16.99 17.23 -6.84
N ILE A 89 17.16 16.18 -6.04
CA ILE A 89 18.00 16.18 -4.84
C ILE A 89 19.46 15.93 -5.29
N PHE A 90 20.00 16.97 -5.92
CA PHE A 90 21.37 17.23 -6.40
C PHE A 90 22.45 16.14 -6.25
N GLN A 91 23.05 15.76 -7.39
CA GLN A 91 24.47 15.44 -7.69
C GLN A 91 25.29 14.51 -6.75
N ARG A 92 24.73 14.00 -5.66
CA ARG A 92 25.44 13.13 -4.71
C ARG A 92 25.25 11.67 -5.10
N ARG A 93 26.31 10.89 -4.98
CA ARG A 93 26.35 9.45 -5.33
C ARG A 93 25.58 8.56 -4.34
N GLY A 94 24.52 9.05 -3.69
CA GLY A 94 23.81 8.32 -2.65
C GLY A 94 22.52 9.01 -2.19
N LEU A 95 21.76 8.30 -1.35
CA LEU A 95 20.45 8.68 -0.82
C LEU A 95 20.62 9.43 0.51
N PRO A 96 20.14 10.67 0.64
CA PRO A 96 19.97 11.30 1.95
C PRO A 96 18.78 10.71 2.71
N VAL A 97 18.68 10.99 4.01
CA VAL A 97 17.65 10.42 4.89
C VAL A 97 16.22 10.71 4.41
N GLU A 98 15.97 11.88 3.82
CA GLU A 98 14.65 12.21 3.28
C GLU A 98 14.28 11.36 2.06
N ALA A 99 15.26 10.93 1.26
CA ALA A 99 15.03 10.06 0.12
C ALA A 99 14.80 8.61 0.60
N PHE A 100 15.56 8.16 1.59
CA PHE A 100 15.35 6.87 2.25
C PHE A 100 13.96 6.77 2.88
N PHE A 101 13.54 7.79 3.64
CA PHE A 101 12.21 7.81 4.25
C PHE A 101 11.08 7.80 3.23
N ARG A 102 11.24 8.46 2.07
CA ARG A 102 10.27 8.36 0.96
C ARG A 102 10.22 6.96 0.37
N TYR A 103 11.37 6.30 0.21
CA TYR A 103 11.41 4.92 -0.25
C TYR A 103 10.62 3.99 0.68
N LEU A 104 10.79 4.12 2.00
CA LEU A 104 10.08 3.29 2.97
C LEU A 104 8.55 3.39 2.87
N LEU A 105 8.05 4.54 2.39
CA LEU A 105 6.61 4.82 2.19
C LEU A 105 6.14 4.56 0.76
N SER A 106 7.05 4.17 -0.15
CA SER A 106 6.74 3.97 -1.56
C SER A 106 6.25 2.55 -1.84
N ASP A 107 5.64 2.35 -3.01
CA ASP A 107 5.22 1.03 -3.48
C ASP A 107 6.40 0.06 -3.71
N LEU A 108 7.64 0.59 -3.80
CA LEU A 108 8.86 -0.22 -3.87
C LEU A 108 9.19 -0.89 -2.52
N ASN A 109 8.59 -0.43 -1.42
CA ASN A 109 8.69 -1.06 -0.10
C ASN A 109 7.35 -1.68 0.33
N GLY A 110 6.61 -2.24 -0.63
CA GLY A 110 5.32 -2.86 -0.36
C GLY A 110 5.45 -4.07 0.59
N PRO A 111 4.62 -4.16 1.66
CA PRO A 111 4.71 -5.28 2.62
C PRO A 111 4.23 -6.62 2.04
N LEU A 112 3.58 -6.59 0.88
CA LEU A 112 2.99 -7.75 0.23
C LEU A 112 3.83 -8.12 -1.00
N ALA A 113 4.31 -9.36 -1.02
CA ALA A 113 5.03 -9.89 -2.17
C ALA A 113 4.06 -10.39 -3.26
N GLU A 114 4.59 -10.56 -4.48
CA GLU A 114 3.93 -11.26 -5.57
C GLU A 114 3.59 -12.72 -5.20
N VAL A 115 2.75 -13.38 -6.00
CA VAL A 115 2.36 -14.78 -5.79
C VAL A 115 3.57 -15.70 -5.95
N LYS A 116 4.02 -16.34 -4.86
CA LYS A 116 5.18 -17.25 -4.83
C LYS A 116 4.82 -18.74 -4.86
N HIS A 117 3.54 -19.08 -4.72
CA HIS A 117 3.08 -20.47 -4.75
C HIS A 117 3.11 -21.01 -6.18
N ASP A 118 3.37 -22.31 -6.36
CA ASP A 118 3.16 -22.97 -7.65
C ASP A 118 1.67 -22.96 -7.97
N MET A 119 1.28 -22.31 -9.07
CA MET A 119 -0.12 -22.16 -9.50
C MET A 119 -0.54 -23.21 -10.54
N ASN A 120 0.29 -24.23 -10.79
CA ASN A 120 0.01 -25.30 -11.77
C ASN A 120 -0.47 -26.62 -11.15
N CYS A 121 -0.49 -26.73 -9.82
CA CYS A 121 -1.07 -27.88 -9.12
C CYS A 121 -2.61 -27.96 -9.33
N PRO A 122 -3.25 -29.13 -9.13
CA PRO A 122 -4.71 -29.26 -9.18
C PRO A 122 -5.44 -28.36 -8.18
N LEU A 123 -6.66 -27.91 -8.50
CA LEU A 123 -7.43 -26.95 -7.70
C LEU A 123 -7.63 -27.39 -6.22
N ALA A 124 -7.75 -28.70 -5.98
CA ALA A 124 -7.94 -29.26 -4.64
C ALA A 124 -6.74 -29.04 -3.69
N HIS A 125 -5.59 -28.59 -4.18
CA HIS A 125 -4.40 -28.33 -3.37
C HIS A 125 -4.36 -26.92 -2.78
N TYR A 126 -5.32 -26.05 -3.12
CA TYR A 126 -5.36 -24.66 -2.68
C TYR A 126 -6.55 -24.39 -1.77
N PHE A 127 -6.33 -23.52 -0.78
CA PHE A 127 -7.43 -22.86 -0.10
C PHE A 127 -8.04 -21.81 -1.03
N LEU A 128 -9.35 -21.88 -1.23
CA LEU A 128 -10.10 -20.91 -2.03
C LEU A 128 -10.84 -19.95 -1.11
N TYR A 129 -10.71 -18.65 -1.39
CA TYR A 129 -11.55 -17.65 -0.77
C TYR A 129 -12.93 -17.64 -1.43
N THR A 130 -13.92 -18.23 -0.75
CA THR A 130 -15.28 -18.42 -1.26
C THR A 130 -16.27 -17.45 -0.61
N GLY A 131 -17.28 -17.00 -1.36
CA GLY A 131 -18.38 -16.18 -0.87
C GLY A 131 -19.70 -16.96 -0.84
N HIS A 132 -20.27 -17.15 0.34
CA HIS A 132 -21.60 -17.75 0.53
C HIS A 132 -22.70 -16.69 0.36
N ASN A 133 -23.76 -17.01 -0.38
CA ASN A 133 -24.83 -16.09 -0.76
C ASN A 133 -24.32 -14.72 -1.21
N SER A 134 -23.39 -14.73 -2.18
CA SER A 134 -22.62 -13.56 -2.62
C SER A 134 -23.48 -12.41 -3.17
N TYR A 135 -24.74 -12.70 -3.50
CA TYR A 135 -25.72 -11.73 -3.95
C TYR A 135 -26.36 -10.92 -2.81
N LEU A 136 -26.30 -11.36 -1.55
CA LEU A 136 -26.93 -10.66 -0.43
C LEU A 136 -26.15 -9.39 -0.05
N THR A 137 -26.90 -8.31 0.16
CA THR A 137 -26.35 -7.02 0.64
C THR A 137 -26.18 -6.96 2.15
N GLY A 138 -26.69 -7.95 2.89
CA GLY A 138 -26.72 -7.98 4.35
C GLY A 138 -27.01 -9.36 4.94
N ASN A 139 -28.00 -9.43 5.83
CA ASN A 139 -28.44 -10.64 6.53
C ASN A 139 -29.24 -11.62 5.63
N GLN A 140 -29.35 -12.88 6.08
CA GLN A 140 -29.99 -14.00 5.35
C GLN A 140 -31.53 -13.93 5.26
N VAL A 141 -32.18 -13.02 5.99
CA VAL A 141 -33.63 -13.01 6.18
C VAL A 141 -34.31 -11.89 5.41
N SER A 142 -33.84 -10.66 5.57
CA SER A 142 -34.54 -9.46 5.09
C SER A 142 -33.73 -8.59 4.14
N SER A 143 -32.50 -8.98 3.83
CA SER A 143 -31.63 -8.13 2.98
C SER A 143 -31.89 -8.39 1.50
N ALA A 144 -31.76 -7.33 0.71
CA ALA A 144 -31.93 -7.40 -0.72
C ALA A 144 -30.77 -8.15 -1.40
N SER A 145 -31.09 -8.78 -2.53
CA SER A 145 -30.11 -9.28 -3.49
C SER A 145 -29.62 -8.16 -4.41
N SER A 146 -28.32 -8.12 -4.72
CA SER A 146 -27.76 -7.14 -5.64
C SER A 146 -26.49 -7.63 -6.32
N THR A 147 -26.35 -7.30 -7.60
CA THR A 147 -25.09 -7.46 -8.35
C THR A 147 -23.94 -6.66 -7.73
N SER A 148 -24.24 -5.54 -7.05
CA SER A 148 -23.23 -4.72 -6.37
C SER A 148 -22.53 -5.48 -5.23
N ALA A 149 -23.24 -6.39 -4.55
CA ALA A 149 -22.66 -7.25 -3.51
C ALA A 149 -21.64 -8.22 -4.11
N ILE A 150 -21.97 -8.83 -5.25
CA ILE A 150 -21.08 -9.72 -6.00
C ILE A 150 -19.84 -8.95 -6.48
N ILE A 151 -20.02 -7.77 -7.08
CA ILE A 151 -18.92 -6.91 -7.53
C ILE A 151 -17.97 -6.60 -6.36
N LYS A 152 -18.53 -6.28 -5.18
CA LYS A 152 -17.74 -6.00 -3.97
C LYS A 152 -16.99 -7.24 -3.48
N ALA A 153 -17.60 -8.42 -3.52
CA ALA A 153 -16.95 -9.68 -3.15
C ALA A 153 -15.76 -9.99 -4.07
N LEU A 154 -15.94 -9.89 -5.39
CA LEU A 154 -14.88 -10.11 -6.38
C LEU A 154 -13.73 -9.12 -6.22
N LYS A 155 -14.02 -7.83 -6.00
CA LYS A 155 -13.00 -6.80 -5.72
C LYS A 155 -12.20 -7.07 -4.44
N LYS A 156 -12.78 -7.77 -3.47
CA LYS A 156 -12.10 -8.20 -2.24
C LYS A 156 -11.26 -9.47 -2.40
N GLY A 157 -11.25 -10.09 -3.59
CA GLY A 157 -10.45 -11.27 -3.87
C GLY A 157 -11.18 -12.60 -3.76
N VAL A 158 -12.51 -12.61 -3.59
CA VAL A 158 -13.31 -13.85 -3.65
C VAL A 158 -13.12 -14.50 -5.03
N ARG A 159 -13.01 -15.84 -5.06
CA ARG A 159 -12.79 -16.64 -6.27
C ARG A 159 -13.95 -17.58 -6.60
N VAL A 160 -14.83 -17.83 -5.64
CA VAL A 160 -16.06 -18.63 -5.83
C VAL A 160 -17.23 -17.83 -5.30
N ILE A 161 -18.28 -17.69 -6.11
CA ILE A 161 -19.53 -17.04 -5.73
C ILE A 161 -20.68 -18.04 -5.79
N GLU A 162 -21.65 -17.85 -4.91
CA GLU A 162 -22.90 -18.60 -4.88
C GLU A 162 -24.04 -17.78 -5.48
N LEU A 163 -24.89 -18.45 -6.29
CA LEU A 163 -26.06 -17.87 -6.95
C LEU A 163 -27.25 -18.82 -6.78
N ASP A 164 -28.22 -18.40 -6.00
CA ASP A 164 -29.46 -19.15 -5.80
C ASP A 164 -30.48 -18.72 -6.84
N LEU A 165 -30.76 -19.61 -7.80
CA LEU A 165 -31.61 -19.33 -8.95
C LEU A 165 -33.04 -19.81 -8.70
N TRP A 166 -33.99 -18.90 -8.89
CA TRP A 166 -35.41 -19.17 -8.73
C TRP A 166 -36.20 -18.63 -9.92
N PRO A 167 -37.30 -19.28 -10.33
CA PRO A 167 -38.18 -18.71 -11.34
C PRO A 167 -38.84 -17.44 -10.82
N ASN A 168 -39.04 -16.45 -11.70
CA ASN A 168 -39.90 -15.32 -11.39
C ASN A 168 -41.36 -15.78 -11.22
N SER A 169 -42.22 -14.91 -10.69
CA SER A 169 -43.64 -15.23 -10.42
C SER A 169 -44.44 -15.69 -11.65
N ARG A 170 -43.97 -15.38 -12.86
CA ARG A 170 -44.58 -15.77 -14.15
C ARG A 170 -43.97 -17.04 -14.75
N GLY A 171 -42.88 -17.56 -14.17
CA GLY A 171 -42.11 -18.68 -14.73
C GLY A 171 -41.41 -18.38 -16.05
N THR A 172 -41.27 -17.10 -16.43
CA THR A 172 -40.70 -16.69 -17.73
C THR A 172 -39.24 -16.28 -17.65
N ASP A 173 -38.71 -16.08 -16.45
CA ASP A 173 -37.35 -15.59 -16.21
C ASP A 173 -36.81 -16.13 -14.88
N VAL A 174 -35.52 -15.92 -14.61
CA VAL A 174 -34.82 -16.35 -13.41
C VAL A 174 -34.40 -15.15 -12.56
N LEU A 175 -34.61 -15.26 -11.25
CA LEU A 175 -34.20 -14.30 -10.24
C LEU A 175 -33.13 -14.92 -9.34
N VAL A 176 -32.20 -14.08 -8.86
CA VAL A 176 -31.22 -14.46 -7.84
C VAL A 176 -31.71 -13.97 -6.47
N HIS A 177 -32.11 -14.88 -5.59
CA HIS A 177 -32.56 -14.53 -4.24
C HIS A 177 -32.47 -15.68 -3.26
N HIS A 178 -32.50 -15.35 -1.96
CA HIS A 178 -32.49 -16.32 -0.89
C HIS A 178 -33.89 -16.93 -0.72
N GLY A 179 -34.00 -18.24 -0.93
CA GLY A 179 -35.28 -18.94 -0.87
C GLY A 179 -35.97 -18.84 0.50
N GLY A 180 -37.31 -18.88 0.49
CA GLY A 180 -38.13 -18.93 1.71
C GLY A 180 -38.71 -17.59 2.19
N TRP A 181 -38.36 -16.47 1.55
CA TRP A 181 -38.94 -15.16 1.84
C TRP A 181 -39.60 -14.58 0.59
N ARG A 182 -40.86 -14.15 0.75
CA ARG A 182 -41.66 -13.57 -0.33
C ARG A 182 -41.07 -12.23 -0.73
N ASP A 183 -40.97 -12.01 -2.04
CA ASP A 183 -40.66 -10.73 -2.65
C ASP A 183 -41.48 -9.59 -2.00
N THR A 184 -40.80 -8.51 -1.62
CA THR A 184 -41.41 -7.17 -1.53
C THR A 184 -41.03 -6.39 -2.78
#